data_AF-A0A414KCL5-F1
#
_entry.id   AF-A0A414KCL5-F1
#
_cell.length_a   1.000
_cell.length_b   1.000
_cell.length_c   1.000
_cell.angle_alpha   90.00
_cell.angle_beta   90.00
_cell.angle_gamma   90.00
#
_symmetry.space_group_name_H-M   'P 1'
#
loop_
_entity.id
_entity.type
_entity.pdbx_description
1 polymer ?
#
loop_
_entity_poly.entity_id
_entity_poly.type
_entity_poly.pdbx_seq_one_letter_code
_entity_poly.pdbx_strand_id
1 'polypeptide(L)'
;MENKFYIKKLDSYEKASEISKIRMGTEPSYDLDLLPSVQMQKEMRKFLKYRGQQLGAEKFYTERRFYHHLCKMLQTRRDRPESFLDWDKEKWKQQMKIWLLQQGLPLTEISKSHCGNETVSQAKTLHYIDRLIDYFLDLRDADVDEMTKDVWQLEKLDIQVKQDLTRTTRIINFKEISQQDLREEVKKAIYFQLKTESIGTVKKRNDCHSKVFKISEGKQ
;
A
#
# COMPACT_ATOMS: atom_id res chain seq x y z
N MET A 1 -5.15 -27.64 9.90
CA MET A 1 -4.08 -26.65 9.66
C MET A 1 -4.18 -25.60 10.74
N GLU A 2 -3.06 -25.13 11.28
CA GLU A 2 -3.05 -24.07 12.29
C GLU A 2 -3.48 -22.74 11.64
N ASN A 3 -4.70 -22.25 11.91
CA ASN A 3 -5.28 -21.07 11.25
C ASN A 3 -4.78 -19.73 11.82
N LYS A 4 -3.79 -19.79 12.72
CA LYS A 4 -3.07 -18.62 13.20
C LYS A 4 -1.76 -18.42 12.43
N PHE A 5 -1.37 -17.16 12.25
CA PHE A 5 -0.05 -16.77 11.77
C PHE A 5 0.76 -16.22 12.94
N TYR A 6 1.72 -16.99 13.44
CA TYR A 6 2.51 -16.63 14.62
C TYR A 6 3.68 -15.72 14.25
N ILE A 7 3.75 -14.57 14.92
CA ILE A 7 4.83 -13.58 14.76
C ILE A 7 6.15 -14.15 15.32
N LYS A 8 6.08 -15.03 16.33
CA LYS A 8 7.24 -15.75 16.87
C LYS A 8 8.03 -16.55 15.84
N LYS A 9 7.38 -16.96 14.74
CA LYS A 9 8.00 -17.74 13.67
C LYS A 9 8.78 -16.85 12.67
N LEU A 10 8.88 -15.54 12.90
CA LEU A 10 9.66 -14.62 12.06
C LEU A 10 11.08 -14.46 12.61
N ASP A 11 12.08 -14.48 11.72
CA ASP A 11 13.48 -14.19 12.08
C ASP A 11 13.64 -12.82 12.77
N SER A 12 12.80 -11.86 12.39
CA SER A 12 12.80 -10.52 12.99
C SER A 12 12.29 -10.50 14.44
N TYR A 13 11.59 -11.55 14.90
CA TYR A 13 11.15 -11.70 16.29
C TYR A 13 12.30 -12.21 17.17
N GLU A 14 13.10 -13.14 16.67
CA GLU A 14 14.29 -13.63 17.40
C GLU A 14 15.25 -12.47 17.72
N LYS A 15 15.48 -11.61 16.73
CA LYS A 15 16.32 -10.41 16.81
C LYS A 15 15.70 -9.24 17.60
N ALA A 16 14.43 -9.33 18.01
CA ALA A 16 13.78 -8.26 18.76
C ALA A 16 14.31 -8.20 20.21
N SER A 17 14.28 -7.01 20.81
CA SER A 17 14.64 -6.86 22.23
C SER A 17 13.64 -7.58 23.14
N GLU A 18 14.10 -7.98 24.32
CA GLU A 18 13.23 -8.62 25.33
C GLU A 18 12.05 -7.72 25.73
N ILE A 19 12.28 -6.41 25.85
CA ILE A 19 11.22 -5.43 26.10
C ILE A 19 10.15 -5.48 25.00
N SER A 20 10.56 -5.54 23.73
CA SER A 20 9.62 -5.64 22.61
C SER A 20 8.90 -6.98 22.61
N LYS A 21 9.56 -8.09 22.95
CA LYS A 21 8.92 -9.42 23.09
C LYS A 21 7.87 -9.43 24.19
N ILE A 22 8.16 -8.85 25.36
CA ILE A 22 7.20 -8.70 26.47
C ILE A 22 5.99 -7.88 26.01
N ARG A 23 6.21 -6.75 25.32
CA ARG A 23 5.13 -5.89 24.80
C ARG A 23 4.23 -6.60 23.77
N MET A 24 4.81 -7.49 22.97
CA MET A 24 4.06 -8.30 22.00
C MET A 24 3.23 -9.41 22.66
N GLY A 25 3.52 -9.74 23.92
CA GLY A 25 2.83 -10.77 24.68
C GLY A 25 3.33 -12.18 24.41
N THR A 26 2.66 -13.16 25.02
CA THR A 26 3.09 -14.56 25.04
C THR A 26 2.90 -15.28 23.72
N GLU A 27 1.84 -15.00 22.95
CA GLU A 27 1.58 -15.65 21.65
C GLU A 27 1.12 -14.65 20.58
N PRO A 28 2.00 -13.72 20.17
CA PRO A 28 1.66 -12.71 19.17
C PRO A 28 1.34 -13.39 17.83
N SER A 29 0.09 -13.29 17.40
CA SER A 29 -0.39 -13.95 16.18
C SER A 29 -1.54 -13.19 15.51
N TYR A 30 -1.70 -13.40 14.20
CA TYR A 30 -2.89 -13.03 13.44
C TYR A 30 -3.82 -14.22 13.37
N ASP A 31 -5.07 -14.04 13.78
CA ASP A 31 -6.09 -15.07 13.71
C ASP A 31 -6.80 -15.00 12.35
N LEU A 32 -6.55 -15.97 11.48
CA LEU A 32 -7.14 -15.99 10.13
C LEU A 32 -8.60 -16.45 10.16
N ASP A 33 -9.06 -17.14 11.20
CA ASP A 33 -10.46 -17.59 11.31
C ASP A 33 -11.45 -16.42 11.40
N LEU A 34 -10.95 -15.21 11.65
CA LEU A 34 -11.75 -13.98 11.64
C LEU A 34 -12.18 -13.55 10.22
N LEU A 35 -11.55 -14.07 9.17
CA LEU A 35 -11.88 -13.78 7.77
C LEU A 35 -13.03 -14.66 7.27
N PRO A 36 -13.91 -14.13 6.40
CA PRO A 36 -15.19 -14.77 6.07
C PRO A 36 -15.07 -16.01 5.18
N SER A 37 -13.97 -16.18 4.44
CA SER A 37 -13.80 -17.29 3.49
C SER A 37 -12.42 -17.95 3.62
N VAL A 38 -12.36 -19.24 3.27
CA VAL A 38 -11.09 -20.00 3.19
C VAL A 38 -10.13 -19.37 2.17
N GLN A 39 -10.66 -18.79 1.09
CA GLN A 39 -9.85 -18.13 0.07
C GLN A 39 -9.17 -16.87 0.63
N MET A 40 -9.89 -15.99 1.33
CA MET A 40 -9.30 -14.82 2.00
C MET A 40 -8.27 -15.23 3.06
N GLN A 41 -8.51 -16.32 3.79
CA GLN A 41 -7.54 -16.84 4.77
C GLN A 41 -6.21 -17.22 4.09
N LYS A 42 -6.28 -17.91 2.94
CA LYS A 42 -5.09 -18.27 2.14
C LYS A 42 -4.39 -17.03 1.60
N GLU A 43 -5.14 -16.08 1.05
CA GLU A 43 -4.62 -14.82 0.53
C GLU A 43 -3.94 -13.99 1.62
N MET A 44 -4.62 -13.77 2.75
CA MET A 44 -4.06 -13.06 3.90
C MET A 44 -2.78 -13.73 4.40
N ARG A 45 -2.75 -15.07 4.46
CA ARG A 45 -1.52 -15.79 4.83
C ARG A 45 -0.36 -15.47 3.87
N LYS A 46 -0.61 -15.38 2.56
CA LYS A 46 0.41 -14.97 1.57
C LYS A 46 0.90 -13.54 1.84
N PHE A 47 -0.03 -12.60 2.03
CA PHE A 47 0.29 -11.21 2.36
C PHE A 47 1.12 -11.09 3.65
N LEU A 48 0.73 -11.78 4.72
CA LEU A 48 1.45 -11.75 6.00
C LEU A 48 2.86 -12.34 5.89
N LYS A 49 3.07 -13.39 5.08
CA LYS A 49 4.41 -13.91 4.79
C LYS A 49 5.28 -12.86 4.09
N TYR A 50 4.78 -12.25 3.03
CA TYR A 50 5.47 -11.17 2.32
C TYR A 50 5.78 -10.00 3.27
N ARG A 51 4.78 -9.55 4.04
CA ARG A 51 4.88 -8.40 4.92
C ARG A 51 5.83 -8.64 6.10
N GLY A 52 5.87 -9.85 6.62
CA GLY A 52 6.78 -10.25 7.70
C GLY A 52 8.27 -10.24 7.31
N GLN A 53 8.58 -10.38 6.01
CA GLN A 53 9.95 -10.22 5.50
C GLN A 53 10.37 -8.74 5.39
N GLN A 54 9.39 -7.84 5.21
CA GLN A 54 9.65 -6.41 4.99
C GLN A 54 9.76 -5.60 6.29
N LEU A 55 9.25 -6.12 7.41
CA LEU A 55 9.11 -5.40 8.66
C LEU A 55 9.79 -6.12 9.83
N GLY A 56 10.34 -5.32 10.76
CA GLY A 56 10.70 -5.82 12.08
C GLY A 56 9.46 -6.30 12.87
N ALA A 57 9.62 -7.33 13.71
CA ALA A 57 8.52 -7.99 14.40
C ALA A 57 7.63 -7.05 15.22
N GLU A 58 8.20 -6.03 15.87
CA GLU A 58 7.42 -5.06 16.64
C GLU A 58 6.49 -4.23 15.74
N LYS A 59 7.01 -3.69 14.63
CA LYS A 59 6.20 -2.93 13.68
C LYS A 59 5.14 -3.82 13.03
N PHE A 60 5.51 -5.06 12.70
CA PHE A 60 4.56 -6.06 12.20
C PHE A 60 3.44 -6.31 13.23
N TYR A 61 3.78 -6.55 14.50
CA TYR A 61 2.81 -6.68 15.59
C TYR A 61 1.89 -5.45 15.72
N THR A 62 2.40 -4.23 15.55
CA THR A 62 1.55 -3.03 15.57
C THR A 62 0.54 -2.97 14.40
N GLU A 63 0.86 -3.56 13.24
CA GLU A 63 -0.08 -3.63 12.10
C GLU A 63 -1.25 -4.59 12.38
N ARG A 64 -1.14 -5.48 13.37
CA ARG A 64 -2.20 -6.42 13.77
C ARG A 64 -3.53 -5.76 14.14
N ARG A 65 -3.50 -4.54 14.69
CA ARG A 65 -4.73 -3.80 15.01
C ARG A 65 -5.53 -3.43 13.75
N PHE A 66 -4.84 -3.08 12.66
CA PHE A 66 -5.49 -2.72 11.40
C PHE A 66 -6.09 -3.95 10.70
N TYR A 67 -5.43 -5.10 10.84
CA TYR A 67 -6.01 -6.38 10.47
C TYR A 67 -7.30 -6.68 11.24
N HIS A 68 -7.34 -6.42 12.55
CA HIS A 68 -8.56 -6.60 13.32
C HIS A 68 -9.68 -5.66 12.89
N HIS A 69 -9.37 -4.41 12.53
CA HIS A 69 -10.35 -3.48 11.95
C HIS A 69 -10.94 -4.04 10.65
N LEU A 70 -10.10 -4.57 9.76
CA LEU A 70 -10.55 -5.23 8.53
C LEU A 70 -11.49 -6.40 8.82
N CYS A 71 -11.12 -7.28 9.75
CA CYS A 71 -11.96 -8.42 10.13
C CYS A 71 -13.30 -7.97 10.70
N LYS A 72 -13.30 -6.99 11.61
CA LYS A 72 -14.53 -6.43 12.20
C LYS A 72 -15.41 -5.78 11.15
N MET A 73 -14.83 -5.02 10.23
CA MET A 73 -15.57 -4.45 9.10
C MET A 73 -16.25 -5.55 8.30
N LEU A 74 -15.54 -6.62 7.92
CA LEU A 74 -16.12 -7.74 7.18
C LEU A 74 -17.21 -8.47 7.96
N GLN A 75 -17.07 -8.64 9.28
CA GLN A 75 -18.07 -9.29 10.13
C GLN A 75 -19.38 -8.50 10.25
N THR A 76 -19.33 -7.17 10.11
CA THR A 76 -20.53 -6.32 10.16
C THR A 76 -21.35 -6.30 8.88
N ARG A 77 -20.90 -7.00 7.82
CA ARG A 77 -21.51 -6.95 6.48
C ARG A 77 -22.29 -8.19 6.11
N ARG A 78 -23.33 -8.00 5.29
CA ARG A 78 -24.09 -9.09 4.65
C ARG A 78 -23.46 -9.51 3.32
N ASP A 79 -22.99 -8.56 2.52
CA ASP A 79 -22.32 -8.73 1.22
C ASP A 79 -20.81 -8.96 1.41
N ARG A 80 -20.42 -10.07 2.03
CA ARG A 80 -18.99 -10.36 2.29
C ARG A 80 -18.31 -10.89 1.03
N PRO A 81 -17.16 -10.33 0.61
CA PRO A 81 -16.40 -10.90 -0.49
C PRO A 81 -15.79 -12.25 -0.10
N GLU A 82 -15.55 -13.10 -1.09
CA GLU A 82 -14.85 -14.37 -0.93
C GLU A 82 -13.34 -14.24 -1.19
N SER A 83 -12.90 -13.17 -1.85
CA SER A 83 -11.49 -12.84 -2.14
C SER A 83 -11.21 -11.35 -1.94
N PHE A 84 -9.96 -11.01 -1.63
CA PHE A 84 -9.50 -9.62 -1.64
C PHE A 84 -9.55 -8.96 -3.03
N LEU A 85 -9.66 -9.75 -4.09
CA LEU A 85 -9.76 -9.28 -5.47
C LEU A 85 -11.21 -9.07 -5.95
N ASP A 86 -12.23 -9.46 -5.16
CA ASP A 86 -13.63 -9.33 -5.57
C ASP A 86 -14.12 -7.87 -5.61
N TRP A 87 -13.46 -6.99 -4.85
CA TRP A 87 -13.72 -5.57 -4.84
C TRP A 87 -12.51 -4.82 -5.35
N ASP A 88 -12.77 -3.75 -6.11
CA ASP A 88 -11.74 -2.80 -6.45
C ASP A 88 -11.22 -2.05 -5.19
N LYS A 89 -10.06 -1.43 -5.35
CA LYS A 89 -9.37 -0.70 -4.28
C LYS A 89 -10.19 0.45 -3.71
N GLU A 90 -10.99 1.13 -4.53
CA GLU A 90 -11.80 2.26 -4.10
C GLU A 90 -12.94 1.80 -3.20
N LYS A 91 -13.61 0.71 -3.57
CA LYS A 91 -14.65 0.06 -2.78
C LYS A 91 -14.09 -0.42 -1.45
N TRP A 92 -12.93 -1.09 -1.42
CA TRP A 92 -12.27 -1.46 -0.16
C TRP A 92 -12.02 -0.26 0.76
N LYS A 93 -11.50 0.84 0.21
CA LYS A 93 -11.29 2.07 0.97
C LYS A 93 -12.59 2.69 1.46
N GLN A 94 -13.60 2.75 0.62
CA GLN A 94 -14.90 3.33 0.97
C GLN A 94 -15.55 2.53 2.10
N GLN A 95 -15.56 1.20 2.02
CA GLN A 95 -16.12 0.36 3.08
C GLN A 95 -15.36 0.52 4.40
N MET A 96 -14.03 0.63 4.35
CA MET A 96 -13.24 0.88 5.55
C MET A 96 -13.53 2.26 6.15
N LYS A 97 -13.67 3.31 5.32
CA LYS A 97 -14.05 4.66 5.79
C LYS A 97 -15.43 4.67 6.47
N ILE A 98 -16.43 4.03 5.84
CA ILE A 98 -17.77 3.90 6.41
C ILE A 98 -17.70 3.23 7.79
N TRP A 99 -16.98 2.10 7.88
CA TRP A 99 -16.85 1.38 9.14
C TRP A 99 -16.12 2.19 10.21
N LEU A 100 -15.02 2.88 9.88
CA LEU A 100 -14.31 3.75 10.82
C LEU A 100 -15.23 4.83 11.39
N LEU A 101 -16.03 5.49 10.54
CA LEU A 101 -17.00 6.50 10.97
C LEU A 101 -18.08 5.92 11.90
N GLN A 102 -18.60 4.73 11.59
CA GLN A 102 -19.56 4.03 12.45
C GLN A 102 -18.99 3.69 13.83
N GLN A 103 -17.68 3.43 13.92
CA GLN A 103 -17.00 3.19 15.19
C GLN A 103 -16.51 4.47 15.89
N GLY A 104 -16.77 5.66 15.31
CA GLY A 104 -16.27 6.94 15.84
C GLY A 104 -14.75 7.11 15.74
N LEU A 105 -14.10 6.37 14.84
CA LEU A 105 -12.65 6.42 14.62
C LEU A 105 -12.30 7.45 13.53
N PRO A 106 -11.18 8.19 13.68
CA PRO A 106 -10.81 9.23 12.74
C PRO A 106 -10.34 8.67 11.40
N LEU A 107 -10.66 9.38 10.31
CA LEU A 107 -10.22 9.05 8.96
C LEU A 107 -8.82 9.58 8.64
N THR A 108 -8.35 10.55 9.43
CA THR A 108 -7.05 11.19 9.31
C THR A 108 -6.29 11.12 10.63
N GLU A 109 -4.97 11.21 10.56
CA GLU A 109 -4.10 11.39 11.72
C GLU A 109 -3.28 12.66 11.54
N ILE A 110 -3.04 13.36 12.66
CA ILE A 110 -2.14 14.50 12.70
C ILE A 110 -0.80 14.00 13.20
N SER A 111 0.23 14.15 12.37
CA SER A 111 1.62 13.89 12.77
C SER A 111 2.34 15.20 13.01
N LYS A 112 2.98 15.33 14.18
CA LYS A 112 3.87 16.44 14.51
C LYS A 112 5.30 16.09 14.13
N SER A 113 5.92 16.93 13.32
CA SER A 113 7.35 16.86 13.06
C SER A 113 8.16 17.37 14.26
N HIS A 114 9.45 17.04 14.31
CA HIS A 114 10.35 17.56 15.34
C HIS A 114 10.39 19.10 15.35
N CYS A 115 10.18 19.74 14.19
CA CYS A 115 10.16 21.20 14.04
C CYS A 115 8.80 21.83 14.38
N GLY A 116 7.83 21.08 14.91
CA GLY A 116 6.51 21.59 15.29
C GLY A 116 5.49 21.66 14.15
N ASN A 117 5.88 21.44 12.90
CA ASN A 117 4.93 21.40 11.78
C ASN A 117 3.98 20.21 11.92
N GLU A 118 2.69 20.47 11.78
CA GLU A 118 1.63 19.47 11.74
C GLU A 118 1.35 19.06 10.30
N THR A 119 1.30 17.76 10.04
CA THR A 119 0.88 17.22 8.76
C THR A 119 -0.33 16.33 8.98
N VAL A 120 -1.39 16.57 8.20
CA VAL A 120 -2.58 15.71 8.19
C VAL A 120 -2.35 14.61 7.16
N SER A 121 -2.35 13.37 7.60
CA SER A 121 -2.27 12.18 6.75
C SER A 121 -3.51 11.31 6.91
N GLN A 122 -3.73 10.36 5.99
CA GLN A 122 -4.81 9.39 6.16
C GLN A 122 -4.52 8.43 7.31
N ALA A 123 -5.57 7.94 7.97
CA ALA A 123 -5.44 7.00 9.08
C ALA A 123 -4.64 5.75 8.66
N LYS A 124 -3.78 5.25 9.56
CA LYS A 124 -2.96 4.06 9.31
C LYS A 124 -3.75 2.81 8.92
N THR A 125 -5.01 2.69 9.36
CA THR A 125 -5.92 1.62 8.91
C THR A 125 -6.14 1.68 7.40
N LEU A 126 -6.38 2.87 6.83
CA LEU A 126 -6.56 3.05 5.39
C LEU A 126 -5.28 2.75 4.62
N HIS A 127 -4.12 3.18 5.15
CA HIS A 127 -2.82 2.79 4.59
C HIS A 127 -2.59 1.28 4.59
N TYR A 128 -3.05 0.57 5.63
CA TYR A 128 -2.94 -0.89 5.68
C TYR A 128 -3.81 -1.55 4.59
N ILE A 129 -5.03 -1.05 4.37
CA ILE A 129 -5.90 -1.51 3.27
C ILE A 129 -5.28 -1.23 1.91
N ASP A 130 -4.75 -0.02 1.68
CA ASP A 130 -4.07 0.30 0.42
C ASP A 130 -2.96 -0.72 0.15
N ARG A 131 -2.08 -1.00 1.12
CA ARG A 131 -0.97 -1.96 0.97
C ARG A 131 -1.45 -3.39 0.73
N LEU A 132 -2.51 -3.81 1.41
CA LEU A 132 -3.05 -5.16 1.27
C LEU A 132 -3.59 -5.39 -0.14
N ILE A 133 -4.38 -4.43 -0.65
CA ILE A 133 -4.99 -4.56 -1.97
C ILE A 133 -3.95 -4.36 -3.06
N ASP A 134 -3.02 -3.40 -2.90
CA ASP A 134 -1.91 -3.20 -3.85
C ASP A 134 -1.08 -4.46 -4.01
N TYR A 135 -0.81 -5.19 -2.92
CA TYR A 135 -0.09 -6.47 -3.00
C TYR A 135 -0.79 -7.50 -3.91
N PHE A 136 -2.12 -7.64 -3.83
CA PHE A 136 -2.83 -8.61 -4.65
C PHE A 136 -3.01 -8.16 -6.10
N LEU A 137 -3.22 -6.86 -6.33
CA LEU A 137 -3.23 -6.28 -7.68
C LEU A 137 -1.87 -6.48 -8.35
N ASP A 138 -0.78 -6.23 -7.63
CA ASP A 138 0.58 -6.44 -8.10
C ASP A 138 0.89 -7.90 -8.45
N LEU A 139 0.35 -8.85 -7.69
CA LEU A 139 0.49 -10.28 -7.98
C LEU A 139 -0.34 -10.71 -9.20
N ARG A 140 -1.54 -10.14 -9.36
CA ARG A 140 -2.39 -10.39 -10.53
C ARG A 140 -1.74 -9.84 -11.80
N ASP A 141 -1.13 -8.66 -11.70
CA ASP A 141 -0.54 -7.92 -12.80
C ASP A 141 0.97 -8.17 -12.92
N ALA A 142 1.47 -9.28 -12.37
CA ALA A 142 2.90 -9.61 -12.37
C ALA A 142 3.45 -9.86 -13.78
N ASP A 143 2.62 -10.41 -14.66
CA ASP A 143 2.96 -10.67 -16.08
C ASP A 143 2.62 -9.48 -16.99
N VAL A 144 1.99 -8.43 -16.45
CA VAL A 144 1.66 -7.21 -17.21
C VAL A 144 2.88 -6.31 -17.18
N ASP A 145 3.45 -6.08 -18.36
CA ASP A 145 4.57 -5.17 -18.55
C ASP A 145 4.29 -3.82 -17.87
N GLU A 146 5.17 -3.45 -16.93
CA GLU A 146 4.98 -2.30 -16.05
C GLU A 146 4.80 -1.01 -16.87
N MET A 147 5.43 -0.93 -18.04
CA MET A 147 5.32 0.18 -18.99
C MET A 147 3.90 0.42 -19.51
N THR A 148 3.07 -0.61 -19.56
CA THR A 148 1.68 -0.52 -20.03
C THR A 148 0.75 0.11 -18.98
N LYS A 149 1.17 0.10 -17.71
CA LYS A 149 0.37 0.63 -16.59
C LYS A 149 0.41 2.15 -16.56
N ASP A 150 -0.61 2.77 -15.97
CA ASP A 150 -0.63 4.22 -15.71
C ASP A 150 0.07 4.62 -14.41
N VAL A 151 0.47 3.63 -13.61
CA VAL A 151 1.21 3.83 -12.37
C VAL A 151 2.36 2.85 -12.39
N TRP A 152 3.59 3.35 -12.46
CA TRP A 152 4.79 2.54 -12.54
C TRP A 152 5.44 2.41 -11.18
N GLN A 153 5.76 1.19 -10.80
CA GLN A 153 6.67 0.84 -9.72
C GLN A 153 8.09 0.78 -10.29
N LEU A 154 8.93 1.73 -9.87
CA LEU A 154 10.28 1.87 -10.42
C LEU A 154 11.16 0.65 -10.18
N GLU A 155 10.88 -0.11 -9.12
CA GLU A 155 11.58 -1.36 -8.78
C GLU A 155 11.23 -2.53 -9.73
N LYS A 156 10.13 -2.43 -10.48
CA LYS A 156 9.67 -3.44 -11.44
C LYS A 156 10.03 -3.12 -12.89
N LEU A 157 10.53 -1.92 -13.15
CA LEU A 157 11.02 -1.57 -14.48
C LEU A 157 12.36 -2.28 -14.70
N ASP A 158 12.55 -2.86 -15.88
CA ASP A 158 13.81 -3.49 -16.29
C ASP A 158 14.87 -2.43 -16.68
N ILE A 159 15.14 -1.49 -15.77
CA ILE A 159 16.13 -0.42 -15.93
C ILE A 159 16.83 -0.12 -14.61
N GLN A 160 18.09 0.26 -14.67
CA GLN A 160 18.80 0.78 -13.51
C GLN A 160 18.44 2.24 -13.29
N VAL A 161 17.65 2.51 -12.24
CA VAL A 161 17.20 3.87 -11.93
C VAL A 161 18.16 4.53 -10.92
N LYS A 162 18.62 5.75 -11.22
CA LYS A 162 19.47 6.54 -10.31
C LYS A 162 18.65 7.15 -9.17
N GLN A 163 18.68 6.53 -7.99
CA GLN A 163 17.97 7.05 -6.81
C GLN A 163 18.63 8.31 -6.25
N ASP A 164 17.82 9.24 -5.73
CA ASP A 164 18.34 10.36 -4.96
C ASP A 164 18.67 9.93 -3.53
N LEU A 165 19.82 10.35 -3.02
CA LEU A 165 20.28 10.05 -1.65
C LEU A 165 19.31 10.53 -0.56
N THR A 166 18.48 11.55 -0.85
CA THR A 166 17.63 12.23 0.14
C THR A 166 16.14 11.87 0.04
N ARG A 167 15.68 11.28 -1.07
CA ARG A 167 14.25 10.95 -1.28
C ARG A 167 14.08 9.65 -2.06
N THR A 168 13.55 8.63 -1.40
CA THR A 168 13.16 7.37 -2.05
C THR A 168 11.77 7.50 -2.69
N THR A 169 11.73 8.01 -3.92
CA THR A 169 10.55 7.87 -4.77
C THR A 169 10.55 6.47 -5.37
N ARG A 170 9.46 5.72 -5.16
CA ARG A 170 9.30 4.35 -5.67
C ARG A 170 8.26 4.23 -6.79
N ILE A 171 7.46 5.27 -7.00
CA ILE A 171 6.31 5.26 -7.91
C ILE A 171 6.29 6.52 -8.77
N ILE A 172 5.91 6.38 -10.04
CA ILE A 172 5.50 7.46 -10.94
C ILE A 172 4.04 7.23 -11.35
N ASN A 173 3.21 8.27 -11.29
CA ASN A 173 1.78 8.20 -11.60
C ASN A 173 1.47 9.10 -12.80
N PHE A 174 0.84 8.52 -13.82
CA PHE A 174 0.44 9.18 -15.07
C PHE A 174 -1.08 9.41 -15.17
N LYS A 175 -1.88 8.93 -14.20
CA LYS A 175 -3.34 9.08 -14.19
C LYS A 175 -3.82 10.53 -14.20
N GLU A 176 -2.95 11.46 -13.84
CA GLU A 176 -3.25 12.89 -13.87
C GLU A 176 -3.26 13.50 -15.29
N ILE A 177 -2.79 12.76 -16.30
CA ILE A 177 -2.83 13.16 -17.71
C ILE A 177 -4.06 12.49 -18.33
N SER A 178 -5.14 13.23 -18.56
CA SER A 178 -6.42 12.63 -18.98
C SER A 178 -6.40 12.10 -20.42
N GLN A 179 -5.76 12.83 -21.35
CA GLN A 179 -5.64 12.42 -22.76
C GLN A 179 -4.72 11.20 -22.92
N GLN A 180 -5.27 10.12 -23.48
CA GLN A 180 -4.58 8.83 -23.58
C GLN A 180 -3.33 8.90 -24.46
N ASP A 181 -3.42 9.50 -25.65
CA ASP A 181 -2.30 9.58 -26.59
C ASP A 181 -1.11 10.35 -25.98
N LEU A 182 -1.39 11.46 -25.30
CA LEU A 182 -0.37 12.24 -24.60
C LEU A 182 0.21 11.47 -23.42
N ARG A 183 -0.62 10.72 -22.68
CA ARG A 183 -0.15 9.89 -21.57
C ARG A 183 0.86 8.86 -22.06
N GLU A 184 0.59 8.18 -23.16
CA GLU A 184 1.49 7.17 -23.73
C GLU A 184 2.80 7.79 -24.25
N GLU A 185 2.76 8.96 -24.87
CA GLU A 185 3.98 9.67 -25.29
C GLU A 185 4.81 10.14 -24.08
N VAL A 186 4.17 10.66 -23.04
CA VAL A 186 4.86 11.06 -21.80
C VAL A 186 5.48 9.86 -21.10
N LYS A 187 4.80 8.70 -21.05
CA LYS A 187 5.35 7.45 -20.53
C LYS A 187 6.67 7.10 -21.25
N LYS A 188 6.68 7.07 -22.58
CA LYS A 188 7.90 6.81 -23.37
C LYS A 188 9.03 7.78 -23.00
N ALA A 189 8.74 9.08 -22.98
CA ALA A 189 9.72 10.12 -22.65
C ALA A 189 10.30 9.95 -21.24
N ILE A 190 9.44 9.69 -20.24
CA ILE A 190 9.84 9.47 -18.85
C ILE A 190 10.70 8.22 -18.71
N TYR A 191 10.36 7.13 -19.40
CA TYR A 191 11.18 5.91 -19.39
C TYR A 191 12.59 6.14 -19.92
N PHE A 192 12.75 6.89 -21.02
CA PHE A 192 14.08 7.26 -21.52
C PHE A 192 14.86 8.10 -20.51
N GLN A 193 14.20 9.06 -19.85
CA GLN A 193 14.85 9.91 -18.85
C GLN A 193 15.27 9.14 -17.59
N LEU A 194 14.50 8.12 -17.17
CA LEU A 194 14.87 7.29 -16.02
C LEU A 194 16.19 6.53 -16.22
N LYS A 195 16.60 6.27 -17.47
CA LYS A 195 17.87 5.62 -17.80
C LYS A 195 19.08 6.53 -17.60
N THR A 196 18.89 7.85 -17.69
CA THR A 196 19.99 8.83 -17.75
C THR A 196 20.05 9.72 -16.52
N GLU A 197 18.89 10.09 -15.97
CA GLU A 197 18.73 11.10 -14.93
C GLU A 197 18.31 10.53 -13.57
N SER A 198 18.36 11.37 -12.52
CA SER A 198 17.92 10.98 -11.18
C SER A 198 16.39 11.01 -11.05
N ILE A 199 15.84 10.13 -10.21
CA ILE A 199 14.38 9.99 -10.04
C ILE A 199 13.71 11.30 -9.68
N GLY A 200 14.29 12.09 -8.79
CA GLY A 200 13.71 13.35 -8.36
C GLY A 200 13.60 14.37 -9.48
N THR A 201 14.54 14.35 -10.43
CA THR A 201 14.50 15.21 -11.62
C THR A 201 13.38 14.77 -12.56
N VAL A 202 13.32 13.47 -12.85
CA VAL A 202 12.29 12.88 -13.71
C VAL A 202 10.89 13.10 -13.12
N LYS A 203 10.72 12.90 -11.81
CA LYS A 203 9.45 13.09 -11.11
C LYS A 203 8.97 14.53 -11.19
N LYS A 204 9.84 15.51 -10.92
CA LYS A 204 9.49 16.93 -11.06
C LYS A 204 8.98 17.24 -12.47
N ARG A 205 9.61 16.64 -13.50
CA ARG A 205 9.21 16.83 -14.89
C ARG A 205 7.85 16.20 -15.19
N ASN A 206 7.60 14.97 -14.71
CA ASN A 206 6.27 14.34 -14.78
C ASN A 206 5.16 15.17 -14.12
N ASP A 207 5.44 15.74 -12.94
CA ASP A 207 4.51 16.60 -12.22
C ASP A 207 4.23 17.89 -13.00
N CYS A 208 5.24 18.46 -13.68
CA CYS A 208 5.07 19.60 -14.58
C CYS A 208 4.20 19.25 -15.80
N HIS A 209 4.46 18.12 -16.47
CA HIS A 209 3.64 17.65 -17.59
C HIS A 209 2.17 17.51 -17.17
N SER A 210 1.92 16.84 -16.03
CA SER A 210 0.58 16.66 -15.48
C SER A 210 -0.15 17.99 -15.25
N LYS A 211 0.56 19.02 -14.77
CA LYS A 211 -0.01 20.38 -14.59
C LYS A 211 -0.31 21.07 -15.92
N VAL A 212 0.59 20.99 -16.90
CA VAL A 212 0.40 21.62 -18.22
C VAL A 212 -0.83 21.05 -18.92
N PHE A 213 -0.96 19.72 -18.92
CA PHE A 213 -2.08 19.05 -19.58
C PHE A 213 -3.43 19.29 -18.88
N LYS A 214 -3.45 19.44 -17.55
CA LYS A 214 -4.63 19.91 -16.82
C LYS A 214 -5.07 21.33 -17.20
N ILE A 215 -4.12 22.24 -17.41
CA ILE A 215 -4.43 23.65 -17.78
C ILE A 215 -4.97 23.73 -19.22
N SER A 216 -4.48 22.89 -20.13
CA SER A 216 -5.03 22.83 -21.50
C SER A 216 -6.46 22.31 -21.56
N GLU A 217 -6.86 21.43 -20.64
CA GLU A 217 -8.21 20.86 -20.58
C GLU A 217 -9.25 21.81 -19.96
N GLY A 218 -8.84 22.69 -19.03
CA GLY A 218 -9.73 23.68 -18.40
C GLY A 218 -10.00 24.95 -19.21
N LYS A 219 -9.54 25.00 -20.47
CA LYS A 219 -9.71 26.14 -21.39
C LYS A 219 -10.72 25.87 -22.52
N GLN A 220 -11.54 24.83 -22.39
CA GLN A 220 -12.55 24.45 -23.37
C GLN A 220 -13.97 24.71 -22.87
#